data_AF-A0A522QW24-F1
#
_entry.id   AF-A0A522QW24-F1
#
_cell.length_a   1.000
_cell.length_b   1.000
_cell.length_c   1.000
_cell.angle_alpha   90.00
_cell.angle_beta   90.00
_cell.angle_gamma   90.00
#
_symmetry.space_group_name_H-M   'P 1'
#
loop_
_entity.id
_entity.type
_entity.pdbx_description
1 polymer ?
#
loop_
_entity_poly.entity_id
_entity_poly.type
_entity_poly.pdbx_seq_one_letter_code
_entity_poly.pdbx_strand_id
1 'polypeptide(L)' 'MRLQEIQDSNGNTTGVYIPINEWKKLKKQYRDLEILEYEEPTKEQILKELKEAVQELKLVEQGKLKARPAKDLLNELL' A
#
# COMPACT_ATOMS: atom_id res chain seq x y z
N MET A 1 -5.77 -19.32 21.17
CA MET A 1 -5.02 -19.40 19.90
C MET A 1 -5.02 -20.82 19.38
N ARG A 2 -5.70 -21.02 18.24
CA ARG A 2 -5.51 -22.18 17.35
C ARG A 2 -5.05 -21.58 16.01
N LEU A 3 -3.73 -21.54 15.80
CA LEU A 3 -3.16 -21.07 14.54
C LEU A 3 -3.48 -22.10 13.46
N GLN A 4 -4.04 -21.67 12.35
CA GLN A 4 -4.27 -22.52 11.17
C GLN A 4 -3.42 -21.98 10.03
N GLU A 5 -2.68 -22.86 9.40
CA GLU A 5 -1.90 -22.56 8.20
C GLU A 5 -2.78 -22.72 6.97
N ILE A 6 -2.64 -21.80 6.02
CA ILE A 6 -3.27 -21.84 4.71
C ILE A 6 -2.18 -22.26 3.73
N GLN A 7 -2.43 -23.36 3.01
CA GLN A 7 -1.52 -23.87 2.00
C GLN A 7 -2.00 -23.50 0.59
N ASP A 8 -1.05 -23.29 -0.33
CA ASP A 8 -1.33 -23.15 -1.76
C ASP A 8 -1.74 -24.50 -2.37
N SER A 9 -2.05 -24.51 -3.66
CA SER A 9 -2.40 -25.73 -4.41
C SER A 9 -1.28 -26.77 -4.47
N ASN A 10 -0.05 -26.40 -4.14
CA ASN A 10 1.14 -27.25 -4.15
C ASN A 10 1.50 -27.75 -2.75
N GLY A 11 0.72 -27.40 -1.71
CA GLY A 11 0.96 -27.77 -0.32
C GLY A 11 1.95 -26.87 0.42
N ASN A 12 2.37 -25.74 -0.16
CA ASN A 12 3.25 -24.78 0.52
C ASN A 12 2.44 -23.85 1.42
N THR A 13 2.84 -23.68 2.68
CA THR A 13 2.21 -22.71 3.57
C THR A 13 2.43 -21.29 3.06
N THR A 14 1.34 -20.61 2.70
CA THR A 14 1.33 -19.25 2.14
C THR A 14 0.64 -18.23 3.04
N GLY A 15 -0.07 -18.67 4.07
CA GLY A 15 -0.73 -17.76 4.99
C GLY A 15 -1.08 -18.40 6.32
N VAL A 16 -1.58 -17.57 7.22
CA VAL A 16 -2.12 -17.99 8.51
C VAL A 16 -3.49 -17.36 8.73
N TYR A 17 -4.39 -18.12 9.34
CA TYR A 17 -5.70 -17.63 9.74
C TYR A 17 -5.68 -17.25 11.22
N ILE A 18 -6.03 -15.99 11.51
CA ILE A 18 -6.18 -15.45 12.85
C ILE A 18 -7.63 -14.97 13.02
N PRO A 19 -8.41 -15.51 13.98
CA PRO A 19 -9.75 -15.00 14.25
C PRO A 19 -9.74 -13.51 14.58
N ILE A 20 -10.73 -12.75 14.10
CA ILE A 20 -10.75 -11.28 14.23
C ILE A 20 -10.64 -10.79 15.69
N ASN A 21 -11.17 -11.55 16.65
CA ASN A 21 -11.08 -11.23 18.07
C ASN A 21 -9.66 -11.43 18.63
N GLU A 22 -8.90 -12.41 18.12
CA GLU A 22 -7.50 -12.62 18.47
C GLU A 22 -6.62 -11.57 17.77
N TRP A 23 -6.89 -11.26 16.50
CA TRP A 23 -6.21 -10.18 15.77
C TRP A 23 -6.32 -8.84 16.51
N LYS A 24 -7.53 -8.45 16.94
CA LYS A 24 -7.74 -7.23 17.73
C LYS A 24 -6.97 -7.21 19.05
N LYS A 25 -6.72 -8.35 19.69
CA LYS A 25 -5.88 -8.43 20.91
C LYS A 25 -4.41 -8.24 20.58
N LEU A 26 -3.93 -8.87 19.50
CA LEU A 26 -2.56 -8.71 19.02
C LEU A 26 -2.27 -7.25 18.65
N LYS A 27 -3.17 -6.57 17.95
CA LYS A 27 -3.03 -5.14 17.63
C LYS A 27 -2.89 -4.23 18.86
N LYS A 28 -3.56 -4.57 19.96
CA LYS A 28 -3.42 -3.82 21.23
C LYS A 28 -2.09 -4.08 21.93
N GLN A 29 -1.51 -5.27 21.73
CA GLN A 29 -0.28 -5.69 22.38
C GLN A 29 0.96 -5.22 21.60
N TYR A 30 0.88 -5.21 20.27
CA TYR A 30 1.99 -4.86 19.38
C TYR A 30 1.63 -3.59 18.59
N ARG A 31 2.10 -2.45 19.10
CA ARG A 31 1.83 -1.12 18.52
C ARG A 31 2.42 -0.95 17.12
N ASP A 32 3.50 -1.67 16.83
CA ASP A 32 4.20 -1.59 15.54
C ASP A 32 3.39 -2.23 14.40
N LEU A 33 2.38 -3.05 14.70
CA LEU A 33 1.47 -3.60 13.68
C LEU A 33 0.58 -2.51 13.05
N GLU A 34 0.33 -1.41 13.76
CA GLU A 34 -0.43 -0.26 13.26
C GLU A 34 0.31 0.41 12.09
N ILE A 35 1.65 0.44 12.13
CA ILE A 35 2.51 1.02 11.10
C ILE A 35 2.46 0.21 9.79
N LEU A 36 2.06 -1.06 9.86
CA LEU A 36 1.92 -1.96 8.71
C LEU A 36 0.51 -1.92 8.10
N GLU A 37 -0.45 -1.25 8.74
CA GLU A 37 -1.79 -1.09 8.16
C GLU A 37 -1.75 -0.04 7.05
N TYR A 38 -2.41 -0.36 5.94
CA TYR A 38 -2.65 0.64 4.90
C TYR A 38 -3.57 1.74 5.46
N GLU A 39 -3.07 2.97 5.46
CA GLU A 39 -3.88 4.15 5.75
C GLU A 39 -4.43 4.71 4.44
N GLU A 40 -5.76 4.83 4.35
CA GLU A 40 -6.39 5.49 3.21
C GLU A 40 -5.98 6.98 3.19
N PRO A 41 -5.47 7.49 2.06
CA PRO A 41 -4.98 8.86 2.01
C PRO A 41 -6.11 9.86 2.22
N THR A 42 -5.81 10.95 2.91
CA THR A 42 -6.79 12.02 3.14
C THR A 42 -7.06 12.81 1.86
N LYS A 43 -8.20 13.50 1.79
CA LYS A 43 -8.51 14.38 0.65
C LYS A 43 -7.46 15.46 0.45
N GLU A 44 -6.91 15.98 1.55
CA GLU A 44 -5.84 16.98 1.53
C GLU A 44 -4.54 16.41 0.96
N GLN A 45 -4.19 15.17 1.31
CA GLN A 45 -3.03 14.47 0.76
C GLN A 45 -3.20 14.24 -0.75
N ILE A 46 -4.35 13.72 -1.17
CA ILE A 46 -4.67 13.50 -2.59
C ILE A 46 -4.59 14.81 -3.39
N LEU A 47 -5.14 15.91 -2.84
CA LEU A 47 -5.11 17.21 -3.51
C LEU A 47 -3.68 17.76 -3.64
N LYS A 48 -2.85 17.56 -2.60
CA LYS A 48 -1.45 17.95 -2.60
C LYS A 48 -0.67 17.18 -3.67
N GLU A 49 -0.79 15.85 -3.68
CA GLU A 49 -0.13 14.97 -4.65
C GLU A 49 -0.54 15.31 -6.10
N LEU A 50 -1.83 15.57 -6.33
CA LEU A 50 -2.32 16.00 -7.64
C LEU A 50 -1.71 17.34 -8.09
N LYS A 51 -1.57 18.30 -7.16
CA LYS A 51 -0.96 19.60 -7.45
C LYS A 51 0.51 19.45 -7.82
N GLU A 52 1.24 18.60 -7.11
CA GLU A 52 2.64 18.28 -7.39
C GLU A 52 2.77 17.63 -8.79
N ALA A 53 1.93 16.64 -9.10
CA ALA A 53 1.92 15.99 -10.41
C ALA A 53 1.67 16.98 -11.57
N VAL A 54 0.77 17.95 -11.40
CA VAL A 54 0.52 19.00 -12.40
C VAL A 54 1.74 19.92 -12.56
N GLN A 55 2.50 20.19 -11.50
CA GLN A 55 3.73 20.99 -11.60
C GLN A 55 4.83 20.23 -12.33
N GLU A 56 4.98 18.93 -12.09
CA GLU A 56 5.92 18.08 -12.81
C GLU A 56 5.60 18.02 -14.31
N LEU A 57 4.31 17.89 -14.67
CA LEU A 57 3.89 17.94 -16.07
C LEU A 57 4.32 19.24 -16.78
N LYS A 58 4.20 20.39 -16.11
CA LYS A 58 4.67 21.67 -16.66
C LYS A 58 6.18 21.69 -16.90
N LEU A 59 6.96 21.04 -16.04
CA LEU A 59 8.41 20.93 -16.21
C LEU A 59 8.79 19.98 -17.36
N VAL A 60 7.99 18.93 -17.57
CA VAL A 60 8.09 18.05 -18.74
C VAL A 60 7.79 18.81 -20.03
N GLU A 61 6.72 19.61 -20.06
CA GLU A 61 6.37 20.48 -21.20
C GLU A 61 7.48 21.51 -21.50
N GLN A 62 8.14 22.04 -20.46
CA GLN A 62 9.27 22.95 -20.60
C GLN A 62 10.59 22.26 -21.01
N GLY A 63 10.59 20.93 -21.18
CA GLY A 63 11.78 20.15 -21.53
C GLY A 63 12.82 20.03 -20.41
N LYS A 64 12.47 20.41 -19.17
CA LYS A 64 13.37 20.34 -18.00
C LYS A 64 13.34 18.98 -17.31
N LEU A 65 12.26 18.23 -17.47
CA LEU A 65 12.11 16.86 -16.98
C LEU A 65 11.77 15.92 -18.15
N LYS A 66 12.24 14.67 -18.05
CA LYS A 66 11.87 13.63 -19.02
C LYS A 66 10.48 13.11 -18.67
N ALA A 67 9.60 13.04 -19.66
CA ALA A 67 8.34 12.32 -19.54
C ALA A 67 8.62 10.85 -19.25
N ARG A 68 7.82 10.23 -18.36
CA ARG A 68 7.77 8.77 -18.21
C ARG A 68 6.46 8.22 -18.76
N PRO A 69 6.43 7.00 -19.32
CA PRO A 69 5.21 6.36 -19.75
C PRO A 69 4.20 6.23 -18.60
N ALA A 70 2.92 6.48 -18.89
CA ALA A 70 1.85 6.30 -17.90
C ALA A 70 1.72 4.86 -17.41
N LYS A 71 2.17 3.89 -18.20
CA LYS A 71 2.19 2.47 -17.82
C LYS A 71 3.13 2.19 -16.64
N ASP A 72 4.27 2.86 -16.59
CA ASP A 72 5.27 2.63 -15.54
C ASP A 72 4.78 3.15 -14.19
N LEU A 73 4.02 4.26 -14.20
CA LEU A 73 3.30 4.77 -13.03
C LEU A 73 2.31 3.76 -12.45
N LEU A 74 1.53 3.08 -13.32
CA LEU A 74 0.53 2.12 -12.86
C LEU A 74 1.15 0.85 -12.28
N ASN A 75 2.33 0.47 -12.76
CA ASN A 75 3.06 -0.70 -12.25
C ASN A 75 3.66 -0.45 -10.86
N GLU A 76 3.82 0.79 -10.42
CA GLU A 76 4.30 1.13 -9.08
C GLU A 76 3.20 1.02 -8.01
N LEU A 77 1.93 0.96 -8.42
CA LEU A 77 0.76 0.91 -7.53
C LEU A 77 0.21 -0.51 -7.29
N LEU A 78 0.73 -1.51 -7.99
CA LEU A 78 0.29 -2.92 -7.99
C LEU A 78 1.43 -3.86 -7.57
#